data_AF-A0A968J574-F1
#
_entry.id   AF-A0A968J574-F1
#
_cell.length_a   1.000
_cell.length_b   1.000
_cell.length_c   1.000
_cell.angle_alpha   90.00
_cell.angle_beta   90.00
_cell.angle_gamma   90.00
#
_symmetry.space_group_name_H-M   'P 1'
#
loop_
_entity.id
_entity.type
_entity.pdbx_description
1 polymer ?
#
loop_
_entity_poly.entity_id
_entity_poly.type
_entity_poly.pdbx_seq_one_letter_code
_entity_poly.pdbx_strand_id
1 'polypeptide(L)'
;MVALAVARLHRKSPKVATVIGFPSGSHTSETKRYEAAEAVEAGATELDVVINLAWLRDGNVQGVYQELATIVEATNQPVKAILEMPLLTPAEVAQAVAIALDAGVACLKTGTGWSGPVTVAQVQQLVALTKGRVPIKAAGGIRQ
;
A
#
# COMPACT_ATOMS: atom_id res chain seq x y z
N MET A 1 -9.95 12.95 -8.01
CA MET A 1 -10.72 13.47 -6.86
C MET A 1 -9.88 14.11 -5.75
N VAL A 2 -8.55 13.89 -5.71
CA VAL A 2 -7.66 14.43 -4.64
C VAL A 2 -7.80 15.95 -4.49
N ALA A 3 -7.62 16.72 -5.57
CA ALA A 3 -7.71 18.17 -5.54
C ALA A 3 -9.04 18.69 -4.99
N LEU A 4 -10.16 18.04 -5.34
CA LEU A 4 -11.48 18.39 -4.82
C LEU A 4 -11.60 18.11 -3.31
N ALA A 5 -11.09 16.98 -2.83
CA ALA A 5 -11.08 16.67 -1.40
C ALA A 5 -10.24 17.69 -0.61
N VAL A 6 -9.05 18.03 -1.13
CA VAL A 6 -8.16 19.04 -0.55
C VAL A 6 -8.85 20.40 -0.50
N ALA A 7 -9.52 20.81 -1.58
CA ALA A 7 -10.28 22.07 -1.62
C ALA A 7 -11.40 22.11 -0.57
N ARG A 8 -12.17 21.02 -0.44
CA ARG A 8 -13.27 20.93 0.54
C ARG A 8 -12.78 20.95 1.99
N LEU A 9 -11.64 20.33 2.24
CA LEU A 9 -11.03 20.26 3.57
C LEU A 9 -10.22 21.51 3.93
N HIS A 10 -10.01 22.44 2.99
CA HIS A 10 -9.21 23.66 3.19
C HIS A 10 -7.83 23.36 3.81
N ARG A 11 -7.22 22.23 3.43
CA ARG A 11 -5.95 21.72 4.00
C ARG A 11 -5.95 21.56 5.54
N LYS A 12 -7.13 21.40 6.15
CA LYS A 12 -7.30 21.07 7.57
C LYS A 12 -7.54 19.57 7.73
N SER A 13 -7.48 19.08 8.96
CA SER A 13 -7.89 17.71 9.28
C SER A 13 -9.35 17.46 8.90
N PRO A 14 -9.70 16.26 8.41
CA PRO A 14 -8.84 15.08 8.20
C PRO A 14 -7.82 15.20 7.06
N LYS A 15 -6.77 14.37 7.12
CA LYS A 15 -5.78 14.22 6.03
C LYS A 15 -6.42 13.65 4.77
N VAL A 16 -5.85 13.96 3.60
CA VAL A 16 -6.28 13.40 2.32
C VAL A 16 -5.36 12.24 1.95
N ALA A 17 -5.94 11.04 1.86
CA ALA A 17 -5.27 9.85 1.37
C ALA A 17 -5.82 9.46 0.00
N THR A 18 -4.98 8.87 -0.85
CA THR A 18 -5.44 8.26 -2.11
C THR A 18 -4.75 6.92 -2.35
N VAL A 19 -5.18 6.22 -3.39
CA VAL A 19 -4.68 4.90 -3.76
C VAL A 19 -3.84 4.99 -5.02
N ILE A 20 -2.81 4.16 -5.13
CA ILE A 20 -1.87 4.12 -6.27
C ILE A 20 -1.81 2.70 -6.83
N GLY A 21 -1.88 2.57 -8.15
CA GLY A 21 -1.88 1.30 -8.85
C GLY A 21 -3.09 0.42 -8.54
N PHE A 22 -4.17 1.01 -8.04
CA PHE A 22 -5.31 0.33 -7.45
C PHE A 22 -6.39 -0.05 -8.49
N PRO A 23 -7.11 -1.18 -8.33
CA PRO A 23 -6.96 -2.18 -7.27
C PRO A 23 -5.96 -3.31 -7.60
N SER A 24 -5.56 -3.47 -8.86
CA SER A 24 -4.84 -4.68 -9.29
C SER A 24 -3.37 -4.74 -8.91
N GLY A 25 -2.71 -3.59 -8.76
CA GLY A 25 -1.25 -3.50 -8.59
C GLY A 25 -0.46 -3.83 -9.86
N SER A 26 -1.11 -4.07 -11.00
CA SER A 26 -0.47 -4.54 -12.25
C SER A 26 -0.01 -3.43 -13.21
N HIS A 27 -0.07 -2.18 -12.77
CA HIS A 27 0.47 -1.05 -13.52
C HIS A 27 1.99 -1.13 -13.61
N THR A 28 2.58 -0.48 -14.61
CA THR A 28 4.04 -0.34 -14.68
C THR A 28 4.53 0.52 -13.52
N SER A 29 5.79 0.31 -13.09
CA SER A 29 6.37 1.10 -12.00
C SER A 29 6.46 2.59 -12.34
N GLU A 30 6.67 2.94 -13.62
CA GLU A 30 6.65 4.33 -14.05
C GLU A 30 5.25 4.95 -13.92
N THR A 31 4.19 4.24 -14.31
CA THR A 31 2.82 4.71 -14.13
C THR A 31 2.49 4.91 -12.65
N LYS A 32 2.84 3.96 -11.77
CA LYS A 32 2.60 4.12 -10.33
C LYS A 32 3.40 5.28 -9.74
N ARG A 33 4.65 5.48 -10.18
CA ARG A 33 5.48 6.62 -9.75
C ARG A 33 4.87 7.96 -10.18
N TYR A 34 4.41 8.04 -11.44
CA TYR A 34 3.75 9.24 -11.95
C TYR A 34 2.44 9.52 -11.20
N GLU A 35 1.58 8.51 -11.04
CA GLU A 35 0.31 8.62 -10.31
C GLU A 35 0.54 9.08 -8.86
N ALA A 36 1.59 8.56 -8.21
CA ALA A 36 1.96 8.96 -6.86
C ALA A 36 2.43 10.41 -6.79
N ALA A 37 3.27 10.85 -7.74
CA ALA A 37 3.71 12.25 -7.81
C ALA A 37 2.53 13.20 -8.08
N GLU A 38 1.67 12.88 -9.04
CA GLU A 38 0.48 13.68 -9.37
C GLU A 38 -0.47 13.78 -8.15
N ALA A 39 -0.66 12.68 -7.41
CA ALA A 39 -1.47 12.68 -6.20
C ALA A 39 -0.91 13.64 -5.13
N VAL A 40 0.41 13.65 -4.93
CA VAL A 40 1.07 14.57 -3.99
C VAL A 40 0.95 16.02 -4.45
N GLU A 41 1.16 16.29 -5.73
CA GLU A 41 0.96 17.63 -6.31
C GLU A 41 -0.49 18.12 -6.14
N ALA A 42 -1.45 17.22 -6.28
CA ALA A 42 -2.87 17.50 -6.02
C ALA A 42 -3.19 17.68 -4.52
N GLY A 43 -2.24 17.41 -3.63
CA GLY A 43 -2.32 17.66 -2.18
C GLY A 43 -2.63 16.44 -1.32
N ALA A 44 -2.46 15.20 -1.84
CA ALA A 44 -2.51 14.01 -1.00
C ALA A 44 -1.34 14.01 -0.01
N THR A 45 -1.62 13.66 1.24
CA THR A 45 -0.63 13.59 2.33
C THR A 45 -0.35 12.15 2.76
N GLU A 46 -1.02 11.17 2.16
CA GLU A 46 -0.79 9.74 2.39
C GLU A 46 -1.15 8.94 1.13
N LEU A 47 -0.38 7.89 0.84
CA LEU A 47 -0.56 7.08 -0.37
C LEU A 47 -0.73 5.60 0.01
N ASP A 48 -1.79 4.96 -0.45
CA ASP A 48 -2.04 3.52 -0.29
C ASP A 48 -1.70 2.80 -1.62
N VAL A 49 -0.52 2.21 -1.74
CA VAL A 49 0.01 1.61 -2.98
C VAL A 49 -0.25 0.11 -3.02
N VAL A 50 -0.85 -0.42 -4.09
CA VAL A 50 -0.98 -1.89 -4.27
C VAL A 50 0.33 -2.47 -4.81
N ILE A 51 0.89 -3.47 -4.11
CA ILE A 51 2.10 -4.16 -4.57
C ILE A 51 1.86 -4.90 -5.88
N ASN A 52 2.91 -5.12 -6.67
CA ASN A 52 2.80 -5.96 -7.85
C ASN A 52 2.70 -7.44 -7.45
N LEU A 53 1.48 -7.97 -7.44
CA LEU A 53 1.20 -9.36 -7.04
C LEU A 53 1.79 -10.40 -8.01
N ALA A 54 1.89 -10.07 -9.30
CA ALA A 54 2.48 -10.97 -10.29
C ALA A 54 3.97 -11.14 -10.02
N TRP A 55 4.70 -10.05 -9.80
CA TRP A 55 6.12 -10.13 -9.45
C TRP A 55 6.39 -10.85 -8.14
N LEU A 56 5.54 -10.67 -7.13
CA LEU A 56 5.65 -11.43 -5.89
C LEU A 56 5.53 -12.94 -6.15
N ARG A 57 4.51 -13.35 -6.92
CA ARG A 57 4.24 -14.76 -7.27
C ARG A 57 5.34 -15.38 -8.13
N ASP A 58 5.91 -14.59 -9.03
CA ASP A 58 7.00 -15.01 -9.92
C ASP A 58 8.38 -14.96 -9.22
N GLY A 59 8.43 -14.58 -7.94
CA GLY A 59 9.69 -14.47 -7.18
C GLY A 59 10.56 -13.28 -7.59
N ASN A 60 10.02 -12.32 -8.37
CA ASN A 60 10.69 -11.06 -8.71
C ASN A 60 10.64 -10.07 -7.54
N VAL A 61 11.33 -10.44 -6.46
CA VAL A 61 11.49 -9.67 -5.22
C VAL A 61 12.05 -8.28 -5.49
N GLN A 62 13.08 -8.21 -6.34
CA GLN A 62 13.77 -6.97 -6.65
C GLN A 62 12.85 -5.96 -7.34
N GLY A 63 11.99 -6.42 -8.26
CA GLY A 63 11.02 -5.56 -8.92
C GLY A 63 10.02 -4.93 -7.94
N VAL A 64 9.47 -5.73 -7.02
CA VAL A 64 8.55 -5.22 -5.99
C VAL A 64 9.24 -4.22 -5.06
N TYR A 65 10.47 -4.53 -4.63
CA TYR A 65 11.29 -3.63 -3.80
C TYR A 65 11.54 -2.29 -4.51
N GLN A 66 12.07 -2.33 -5.74
CA GLN A 66 12.44 -1.12 -6.49
C GLN A 66 11.23 -0.23 -6.76
N GLU A 67 10.08 -0.81 -7.10
CA GLU A 67 8.85 -0.05 -7.32
C GLU A 67 8.41 0.69 -6.05
N LEU A 68 8.36 0.00 -4.91
CA LEU A 68 7.95 0.60 -3.65
C LEU A 68 8.96 1.67 -3.18
N ALA A 69 10.26 1.36 -3.20
CA ALA A 69 11.31 2.26 -2.77
C ALA A 69 11.32 3.54 -3.60
N THR A 70 11.18 3.42 -4.93
CA THR A 70 11.11 4.58 -5.84
C THR A 70 9.92 5.48 -5.53
N ILE A 71 8.75 4.91 -5.20
CA ILE A 71 7.56 5.70 -4.84
C ILE A 71 7.74 6.38 -3.48
N VAL A 72 8.33 5.68 -2.50
CA VAL A 72 8.66 6.25 -1.18
C VAL A 72 9.60 7.45 -1.34
N GLU A 73 10.69 7.28 -2.10
CA GLU A 73 11.69 8.33 -2.35
C GLU A 73 11.12 9.52 -3.12
N ALA A 74 10.33 9.27 -4.17
CA ALA A 74 9.82 10.32 -5.05
C ALA A 74 8.77 11.22 -4.40
N THR A 75 8.03 10.73 -3.40
CA THR A 75 6.85 11.42 -2.87
C THR A 75 7.10 12.11 -1.54
N ASN A 76 8.05 11.63 -0.75
CA ASN A 76 8.29 12.07 0.63
C ASN A 76 6.99 12.13 1.48
N GLN A 77 6.02 11.26 1.16
CA GLN A 77 4.77 11.09 1.90
C GLN A 77 4.72 9.69 2.49
N PRO A 78 3.95 9.47 3.58
CA PRO A 78 3.71 8.13 4.11
C PRO A 78 3.06 7.21 3.07
N VAL A 79 3.82 6.21 2.62
CA VAL A 79 3.36 5.13 1.75
C VAL A 79 2.86 3.97 2.59
N LYS A 80 1.68 3.45 2.27
CA LYS A 80 1.12 2.22 2.84
C LYS A 80 1.08 1.16 1.75
N ALA A 81 1.81 0.06 1.92
CA ALA A 81 1.77 -1.05 0.97
C ALA A 81 0.53 -1.93 1.22
N ILE A 82 -0.37 -2.00 0.24
CA ILE A 82 -1.49 -2.93 0.21
C ILE A 82 -0.99 -4.28 -0.32
N LEU A 83 -1.06 -5.32 0.51
CA LEU A 83 -0.53 -6.65 0.17
C LEU A 83 -1.54 -7.53 -0.57
N GLU A 84 -2.82 -7.22 -0.48
CA GLU A 84 -3.92 -8.06 -0.98
C GLU A 84 -3.87 -9.50 -0.43
N MET A 85 -3.81 -9.60 0.90
CA MET A 85 -3.70 -10.86 1.63
C MET A 85 -4.73 -11.95 1.28
N PRO A 86 -6.00 -11.65 0.91
CA PRO A 86 -6.94 -12.69 0.49
C PRO A 86 -6.46 -13.51 -0.72
N LEU A 87 -5.52 -12.98 -1.50
CA LEU A 87 -4.92 -13.66 -2.65
C LEU A 87 -3.58 -14.32 -2.35
N LEU A 88 -3.00 -14.13 -1.16
CA LEU A 88 -1.63 -14.56 -0.86
C LEU A 88 -1.61 -15.75 0.10
N THR A 89 -0.67 -16.66 -0.15
CA THR A 89 -0.29 -17.71 0.79
C THR A 89 0.49 -17.10 1.97
N PRO A 90 0.58 -17.81 3.12
CA PRO A 90 1.36 -17.32 4.26
C PRO A 90 2.84 -17.01 3.95
N ALA A 91 3.45 -17.78 3.02
CA ALA A 91 4.82 -17.57 2.59
C ALA A 91 4.97 -16.28 1.77
N GLU A 92 4.07 -16.06 0.81
CA GLU A 92 4.04 -14.82 0.00
C GLU A 92 3.78 -13.59 0.88
N VAL A 93 2.91 -13.70 1.90
CA VAL A 93 2.70 -12.62 2.87
C VAL A 93 4.00 -12.29 3.61
N ALA A 94 4.73 -13.29 4.11
CA ALA A 94 5.99 -13.06 4.81
C ALA A 94 7.03 -12.38 3.91
N GLN A 95 7.12 -12.80 2.64
CA GLN A 95 7.99 -12.19 1.65
C GLN A 95 7.58 -10.75 1.33
N ALA A 96 6.29 -10.49 1.12
CA ALA A 96 5.79 -9.14 0.84
C ALA A 96 6.00 -8.18 2.01
N VAL A 97 5.85 -8.65 3.26
CA VAL A 97 6.16 -7.89 4.47
C VAL A 97 7.65 -7.52 4.50
N ALA A 98 8.54 -8.47 4.28
CA ALA A 98 9.98 -8.20 4.29
C ALA A 98 10.38 -7.15 3.24
N ILE A 99 9.90 -7.32 2.00
CA ILE A 99 10.16 -6.41 0.89
C ILE A 99 9.67 -5.00 1.21
N ALA A 100 8.44 -4.87 1.70
CA ALA A 100 7.84 -3.57 1.96
C ALA A 100 8.55 -2.84 3.11
N LEU A 101 8.97 -3.58 4.16
CA LEU A 101 9.76 -3.01 5.25
C LEU A 101 11.12 -2.52 4.77
N ASP A 102 11.79 -3.27 3.91
CA ASP A 102 13.09 -2.89 3.35
C ASP A 102 12.96 -1.71 2.38
N ALA A 103 11.85 -1.61 1.65
CA ALA A 103 11.53 -0.48 0.77
C ALA A 103 11.15 0.82 1.52
N GLY A 104 11.07 0.78 2.86
CA GLY A 104 10.84 1.98 3.68
C GLY A 104 9.39 2.45 3.75
N VAL A 105 8.41 1.57 3.52
CA VAL A 105 6.99 1.95 3.65
C VAL A 105 6.65 2.33 5.09
N ALA A 106 5.76 3.31 5.27
CA ALA A 106 5.35 3.81 6.58
C ALA A 106 4.26 2.94 7.24
N CYS A 107 3.59 2.08 6.48
CA CYS A 107 2.50 1.23 6.97
C CYS A 107 2.29 0.03 6.05
N LEU A 108 1.76 -1.06 6.59
CA LEU A 108 1.23 -2.17 5.79
C LEU A 108 -0.29 -2.21 5.87
N LYS A 109 -0.93 -2.47 4.73
CA LYS A 109 -2.37 -2.57 4.58
C LYS A 109 -2.75 -3.96 4.08
N THR A 110 -3.77 -4.55 4.70
CA THR A 110 -4.13 -5.96 4.49
C THR A 110 -4.67 -6.25 3.08
N GLY A 111 -5.60 -5.46 2.58
CA GLY A 111 -6.20 -5.68 1.27
C GLY A 111 -6.92 -4.45 0.70
N THR A 112 -7.36 -4.57 -0.55
CA THR A 112 -8.12 -3.51 -1.22
C THR A 112 -9.61 -3.56 -0.88
N GLY A 113 -10.11 -4.73 -0.47
CA GLY A 113 -11.53 -5.04 -0.33
C GLY A 113 -12.21 -5.51 -1.62
N TRP A 114 -11.47 -5.58 -2.75
CA TRP A 114 -11.99 -6.12 -4.00
C TRP A 114 -11.89 -7.64 -4.09
N SER A 115 -10.83 -8.21 -3.53
CA SER A 115 -10.55 -9.66 -3.61
C SER A 115 -11.24 -10.50 -2.54
N GLY A 116 -11.88 -9.87 -1.56
CA GLY A 116 -12.57 -10.55 -0.46
C GLY A 116 -12.39 -9.84 0.89
N PRO A 117 -13.06 -10.34 1.94
CA PRO A 117 -12.89 -9.83 3.29
C PRO A 117 -11.53 -10.23 3.86
N VAL A 118 -10.98 -9.37 4.71
CA VAL A 118 -9.80 -9.67 5.52
C VAL A 118 -10.23 -10.23 6.86
N THR A 119 -9.55 -11.27 7.33
CA THR A 119 -9.83 -11.92 8.61
C THR A 119 -8.97 -11.37 9.75
N VAL A 120 -9.44 -11.51 10.99
CA VAL A 120 -8.65 -11.18 12.19
C VAL A 120 -7.34 -11.97 12.22
N ALA A 121 -7.34 -13.22 11.76
CA ALA A 121 -6.14 -14.04 11.67
C ALA A 121 -5.08 -13.45 10.72
N GLN A 122 -5.50 -12.91 9.56
CA GLN A 122 -4.59 -12.22 8.64
C GLN A 122 -4.01 -10.95 9.27
N VAL A 123 -4.82 -10.18 10.03
CA VAL A 123 -4.32 -9.00 10.76
C VAL A 123 -3.29 -9.42 11.81
N GLN A 124 -3.56 -10.46 12.60
CA GLN A 124 -2.64 -11.00 13.61
C GLN A 124 -1.34 -11.51 13.00
N GLN A 125 -1.41 -12.21 11.85
CA GLN A 125 -0.24 -12.64 11.09
C GLN A 125 0.64 -11.45 10.72
N LEU A 126 0.04 -10.36 10.24
CA LEU A 126 0.78 -9.15 9.85
C LEU A 126 1.43 -8.48 11.07
N VAL A 127 0.74 -8.43 12.22
CA VAL A 127 1.29 -7.92 13.49
C VAL A 127 2.51 -8.74 13.90
N ALA A 128 2.43 -10.07 13.83
CA ALA A 128 3.53 -10.94 14.18
C ALA A 128 4.75 -10.78 13.25
N LEU A 129 4.52 -10.68 11.93
CA LEU A 129 5.59 -10.54 10.94
C LEU A 129 6.28 -9.18 11.02
N THR A 130 5.53 -8.10 11.28
CA THR A 130 6.09 -6.75 11.38
C THR A 130 6.88 -6.50 12.65
N LYS A 131 6.59 -7.23 13.73
CA LYS A 131 7.21 -7.04 15.06
C LYS A 131 7.16 -5.58 15.54
N GLY A 132 6.09 -4.86 15.18
CA GLY A 132 5.91 -3.45 15.56
C GLY A 132 6.79 -2.44 14.82
N ARG A 133 7.52 -2.84 13.76
CA ARG A 133 8.37 -1.92 12.97
C ARG A 133 7.57 -0.82 12.27
N VAL A 134 6.35 -1.15 11.82
CA VAL A 134 5.42 -0.22 11.16
C VAL A 134 3.99 -0.47 11.62
N PRO A 135 3.13 0.55 11.66
CA PRO A 135 1.70 0.38 11.94
C PRO A 135 1.01 -0.46 10.85
N ILE A 136 -0.13 -1.03 11.22
CA ILE A 136 -0.94 -1.87 10.34
C ILE A 136 -2.31 -1.24 10.13
N LYS A 137 -2.75 -1.18 8.87
CA LYS A 137 -4.09 -0.77 8.47
C LYS A 137 -4.89 -1.98 8.03
N ALA A 138 -5.79 -2.45 8.89
CA ALA A 138 -6.78 -3.43 8.49
C ALA A 138 -7.79 -2.76 7.53
N ALA A 139 -8.02 -3.38 6.38
CA ALA A 139 -8.97 -2.93 5.37
C ALA A 139 -9.49 -4.11 4.53
N GLY A 140 -10.75 -4.04 4.12
CA GLY A 140 -11.46 -5.08 3.36
C GLY A 140 -12.44 -5.86 4.22
N GLY A 141 -13.75 -5.61 4.06
CA GLY A 141 -14.81 -6.36 4.75
C GLY A 141 -15.00 -6.06 6.25
N ILE A 142 -14.38 -5.01 6.79
CA ILE A 142 -14.54 -4.60 8.19
C ILE A 142 -15.93 -3.99 8.38
N ARG A 143 -16.78 -4.68 9.16
CA ARG A 143 -18.15 -4.25 9.47
C ARG A 143 -18.42 -4.15 10.98
N GLN A 144 -17.48 -4.63 11.81
CA GLN A 144 -17.52 -4.64 13.27
C GLN A 144 -16.09 -4.57 13.81
#